data_AF-A0A948EF26-F1
#
_entry.id   AF-A0A948EF26-F1
#
_cell.length_a   1.000
_cell.length_b   1.000
_cell.length_c   1.000
_cell.angle_alpha   90.00
_cell.angle_beta   90.00
_cell.angle_gamma   90.00
#
_symmetry.space_group_name_H-M   'P 1'
#
loop_
_entity.id
_entity.type
_entity.pdbx_description
1 polymer ?
#
loop_
_entity_poly.entity_id
_entity_poly.type
_entity_poly.pdbx_seq_one_letter_code
_entity_poly.pdbx_strand_id
1 'polypeptide(L)'
;MQENIIELDLKKYLSLFSNSRVDFYRFPGNYGDSLIYHGTKTLLDELNIDIDLVEIDSDIINDILFIDGGGNFVDEYDDVYNFLVKKYRMYKKIVLLPHTIRGKRQSKLIQSFGPNITIFCREKVTYEFVKNNAIKVEYYLWNDCAFYNDLKNYSEVGKGTLNSFRVDVESNKKELPADNEDISYDGWCMKPLQEFLVKIQKYEEVRTDRLHVAIASAMLGKRVLFYSNSYYKNMAVYEYSLKKYPEVIFIYENDYNLVSYSQIRLVFLEHFNNETVKTKGNILDLFSELIFINHKLWHFEDLVRNLELTDKLVRETKRRIDKANQLRNDIIRKIDFNLISLLNNKESKDIEKFVSESPAVFIDRLSIMFIRKFEIESLVFRIKDNKNLNNIYNQKLNVINKQIDFNGNFLDVLFDRIRLGTVFFKIFNPIKIYNDNNIQKYLNRLQQDIKKKLKDSEF
;
A
#
# COMPACT_ATOMS: atom_id res chain seq x y z
N MET A 1 0.98 -13.14 17.12
CA MET A 1 -0.27 -13.90 16.93
C MET A 1 -1.05 -13.18 15.84
N GLN A 2 -1.34 -13.84 14.72
CA GLN A 2 -2.32 -13.32 13.75
C GLN A 2 -3.67 -13.41 14.43
N GLU A 3 -4.26 -12.28 14.82
CA GLU A 3 -5.65 -12.26 15.26
C GLU A 3 -6.53 -12.66 14.07
N ASN A 4 -7.47 -13.58 14.31
CA ASN A 4 -8.38 -14.07 13.28
C ASN A 4 -9.25 -12.91 12.77
N ILE A 5 -9.30 -12.75 11.44
CA ILE A 5 -10.24 -11.86 10.77
C ILE A 5 -11.66 -12.36 11.05
N ILE A 6 -12.57 -11.45 11.40
CA ILE A 6 -13.97 -11.77 11.66
C ILE A 6 -14.75 -11.57 10.37
N GLU A 7 -15.04 -12.67 9.68
CA GLU A 7 -15.94 -12.69 8.53
C GLU A 7 -17.36 -13.03 8.97
N LEU A 8 -18.35 -12.32 8.43
CA LEU A 8 -19.76 -12.59 8.67
C LEU A 8 -20.55 -12.45 7.37
N ASP A 9 -21.31 -13.49 7.02
CA ASP A 9 -22.18 -13.44 5.85
C ASP A 9 -23.20 -12.31 5.98
N LEU A 10 -23.16 -11.36 5.04
CA LEU A 10 -24.03 -10.19 5.06
C LEU A 10 -25.51 -10.58 4.99
N LYS A 11 -25.89 -11.58 4.17
CA LYS A 11 -27.27 -12.05 4.07
C LYS A 11 -27.73 -12.66 5.40
N LYS A 12 -26.85 -13.44 6.04
CA LYS A 12 -27.12 -14.00 7.38
C LYS A 12 -27.25 -12.91 8.46
N TYR A 13 -26.48 -11.83 8.37
CA TYR A 13 -26.63 -10.71 9.29
C TYR A 13 -27.93 -9.94 9.03
N LEU A 14 -28.21 -9.62 7.76
CA LEU A 14 -29.39 -8.86 7.38
C LEU A 14 -30.70 -9.62 7.61
N SER A 15 -30.69 -10.96 7.71
CA SER A 15 -31.90 -11.73 8.08
C SER A 15 -32.44 -11.40 9.48
N LEU A 16 -31.63 -10.75 10.34
CA LEU A 16 -32.10 -10.17 11.60
C LEU A 16 -33.16 -9.08 11.41
N PHE A 17 -33.22 -8.50 10.21
CA PHE A 17 -34.13 -7.43 9.82
C PHE A 17 -35.20 -7.90 8.81
N SER A 18 -35.35 -9.21 8.58
CA SER A 18 -36.33 -9.73 7.61
C SER A 18 -37.75 -9.30 7.92
N ASN A 19 -38.55 -9.02 6.88
CA ASN A 19 -39.93 -8.52 7.01
C ASN A 19 -40.03 -7.17 7.74
N SER A 20 -39.03 -6.30 7.57
CA SER A 20 -39.02 -4.95 8.15
C SER A 20 -38.97 -3.88 7.05
N ARG A 21 -39.13 -2.63 7.47
CA ARG A 21 -38.96 -1.44 6.65
C ARG A 21 -37.86 -0.56 7.25
N VAL A 22 -36.94 -0.09 6.43
CA VAL A 22 -35.76 0.67 6.88
C VAL A 22 -35.58 1.94 6.06
N ASP A 23 -34.99 2.96 6.67
CA ASP A 23 -34.46 4.09 5.94
C ASP A 23 -33.22 3.63 5.17
N PHE A 24 -33.09 4.08 3.92
CA PHE A 24 -32.00 3.69 3.04
C PHE A 24 -31.35 4.93 2.43
N TYR A 25 -30.09 5.18 2.80
CA TYR A 25 -29.33 6.28 2.23
C TYR A 25 -28.54 5.82 1.02
N ARG A 26 -28.78 6.49 -0.11
CA ARG A 26 -28.07 6.28 -1.37
C ARG A 26 -27.48 7.59 -1.88
N PHE A 27 -26.19 7.58 -2.14
CA PHE A 27 -25.43 8.73 -2.63
C PHE A 27 -25.25 8.71 -4.17
N PRO A 28 -24.91 9.85 -4.79
CA PRO A 28 -24.56 9.90 -6.21
C PRO A 28 -23.35 9.02 -6.54
N GLY A 29 -23.26 8.58 -7.79
CA GLY A 29 -22.23 7.64 -8.24
C GLY A 29 -22.39 7.29 -9.71
N ASN A 30 -21.57 6.36 -10.18
CA ASN A 30 -21.52 5.93 -11.57
C ASN A 30 -22.18 4.55 -11.79
N TYR A 31 -22.01 3.95 -12.97
CA TYR A 31 -22.61 2.64 -13.26
C TYR A 31 -22.11 1.52 -12.35
N GLY A 32 -20.87 1.62 -11.88
CA GLY A 32 -20.33 0.69 -10.90
C GLY A 32 -21.06 0.77 -9.57
N ASP A 33 -21.40 1.98 -9.12
CA ASP A 33 -22.25 2.15 -7.95
C ASP A 33 -23.65 1.57 -8.22
N SER A 34 -24.20 1.73 -9.43
CA SER A 34 -25.47 1.10 -9.80
C SER A 34 -25.45 -0.43 -9.64
N LEU A 35 -24.36 -1.10 -10.02
CA LEU A 35 -24.20 -2.54 -9.82
C LEU A 35 -24.30 -2.93 -8.34
N ILE A 36 -23.73 -2.11 -7.44
CA ILE A 36 -23.87 -2.29 -5.99
C ILE A 36 -25.35 -2.16 -5.60
N TYR A 37 -26.01 -1.06 -6.00
CA TYR A 37 -27.40 -0.76 -5.63
C TYR A 37 -28.36 -1.89 -6.03
N HIS A 38 -28.28 -2.39 -7.26
CA HIS A 38 -29.13 -3.49 -7.74
C HIS A 38 -28.82 -4.81 -7.02
N GLY A 39 -27.55 -5.06 -6.68
CA GLY A 39 -27.16 -6.22 -5.85
C GLY A 39 -27.71 -6.11 -4.42
N THR A 40 -27.56 -4.93 -3.79
CA THR A 40 -28.16 -4.61 -2.48
C THR A 40 -29.68 -4.81 -2.53
N LYS A 41 -30.36 -4.27 -3.54
CA LYS A 41 -31.81 -4.40 -3.68
C LYS A 41 -32.23 -5.87 -3.82
N THR A 42 -31.55 -6.64 -4.65
CA THR A 42 -31.81 -8.09 -4.79
C THR A 42 -31.70 -8.81 -3.44
N LEU A 43 -30.66 -8.51 -2.68
CA LEU A 43 -30.45 -9.07 -1.35
C LEU A 43 -31.57 -8.68 -0.35
N LEU A 44 -31.99 -7.41 -0.37
CA LEU A 44 -33.06 -6.92 0.52
C LEU A 44 -34.42 -7.51 0.14
N ASP A 45 -34.73 -7.60 -1.16
CA ASP A 45 -35.96 -8.20 -1.69
C ASP A 45 -36.05 -9.69 -1.30
N GLU A 46 -34.95 -10.45 -1.38
CA GLU A 46 -34.88 -11.85 -0.93
C GLU A 46 -35.16 -12.03 0.57
N LEU A 47 -34.91 -11.00 1.37
CA LEU A 47 -35.14 -10.98 2.82
C LEU A 47 -36.46 -10.30 3.20
N ASN A 48 -37.23 -9.84 2.20
CA ASN A 48 -38.46 -9.05 2.37
C ASN A 48 -38.22 -7.80 3.23
N ILE A 49 -37.16 -7.05 2.94
CA ILE A 49 -36.82 -5.78 3.61
C ILE A 49 -37.18 -4.63 2.69
N ASP A 50 -38.23 -3.89 3.05
CA ASP A 50 -38.64 -2.69 2.32
C ASP A 50 -37.72 -1.50 2.65
N ILE A 51 -37.47 -0.64 1.66
CA ILE A 51 -36.64 0.55 1.82
C ILE A 51 -37.43 1.84 1.59
N ASP A 52 -37.18 2.84 2.44
CA ASP A 52 -37.56 4.23 2.22
C ASP A 52 -36.30 5.05 1.95
N LEU A 53 -36.21 5.64 0.74
CA LEU A 53 -35.06 6.47 0.39
C LEU A 53 -35.06 7.76 1.22
N VAL A 54 -33.92 8.05 1.85
CA VAL A 54 -33.70 9.26 2.63
C VAL A 54 -32.57 10.10 2.07
N GLU A 55 -32.69 11.41 2.26
CA GLU A 55 -31.70 12.42 1.86
C GLU A 55 -31.10 13.08 3.11
N ILE A 56 -30.02 13.86 2.98
CA ILE A 56 -29.39 14.54 4.12
C ILE A 56 -30.35 15.49 4.86
N ASP A 57 -31.32 16.05 4.15
CA ASP A 57 -32.29 17.02 4.67
C ASP A 57 -33.71 16.43 4.82
N SER A 58 -33.93 15.16 4.47
CA SER A 58 -35.24 14.53 4.65
C SER A 58 -35.54 14.24 6.12
N ASP A 59 -36.82 14.08 6.45
CA ASP A 59 -37.22 13.50 7.73
C ASP A 59 -36.77 12.04 7.85
N ILE A 60 -36.73 11.55 9.09
CA ILE A 60 -36.50 10.14 9.41
C ILE A 60 -37.85 9.44 9.38
N ILE A 61 -37.93 8.32 8.67
CA ILE A 61 -39.18 7.57 8.51
C ILE A 61 -39.14 6.35 9.43
N ASN A 62 -38.01 5.66 9.48
CA ASN A 62 -37.80 4.44 10.25
C ASN A 62 -36.65 4.56 11.26
N ASP A 63 -36.70 3.78 12.34
CA ASP A 63 -35.67 3.78 13.40
C ASP A 63 -34.32 3.16 12.96
N ILE A 64 -34.33 2.42 11.85
CA ILE A 64 -33.20 1.64 11.34
C ILE A 64 -32.75 2.26 10.01
N LEU A 65 -31.46 2.51 9.88
CA LEU A 65 -30.85 3.03 8.66
C LEU A 65 -29.87 2.03 8.06
N PHE A 66 -30.05 1.73 6.78
CA PHE A 66 -29.01 1.13 5.95
C PHE A 66 -28.37 2.20 5.07
N ILE A 67 -27.04 2.17 4.96
CA ILE A 67 -26.28 3.00 4.02
C ILE A 67 -25.70 2.08 2.95
N ASP A 68 -26.05 2.35 1.70
CA ASP A 68 -25.68 1.49 0.56
C ASP A 68 -24.17 1.37 0.40
N GLY A 69 -23.68 0.20 -0.02
CA GLY A 69 -22.26 -0.10 -0.19
C GLY A 69 -21.56 0.86 -1.17
N GLY A 70 -20.24 1.04 -1.02
CA GLY A 70 -19.52 1.96 -1.88
C GLY A 70 -18.06 2.19 -1.57
N GLY A 71 -17.41 2.97 -2.45
CA GLY A 71 -16.01 3.38 -2.33
C GLY A 71 -15.79 4.84 -1.93
N ASN A 72 -16.83 5.52 -1.47
CA ASN A 72 -16.86 6.97 -1.26
C ASN A 72 -16.78 7.40 0.21
N PHE A 73 -16.64 6.47 1.17
CA PHE A 73 -16.41 6.86 2.57
C PHE A 73 -14.92 7.12 2.82
N VAL A 74 -14.34 8.07 2.10
CA VAL A 74 -12.90 8.38 2.06
C VAL A 74 -12.67 9.90 2.09
N ASP A 75 -11.46 10.38 2.41
CA ASP A 75 -11.15 11.82 2.56
C ASP A 75 -11.50 12.65 1.30
N GLU A 76 -11.53 12.01 0.13
CA GLU A 76 -11.82 12.64 -1.17
C GLU A 76 -13.30 12.89 -1.48
N TYR A 77 -14.24 12.26 -0.76
CA TYR A 77 -15.68 12.46 -0.98
C TYR A 77 -16.40 12.79 0.30
N ASP A 78 -17.47 13.59 0.17
CA ASP A 78 -18.17 14.20 1.29
C ASP A 78 -19.52 13.55 1.61
N ASP A 79 -20.12 12.80 0.68
CA ASP A 79 -21.54 12.39 0.75
C ASP A 79 -21.87 11.59 2.03
N VAL A 80 -21.23 10.43 2.19
CA VAL A 80 -21.45 9.54 3.35
C VAL A 80 -21.02 10.22 4.65
N TYR A 81 -19.93 10.98 4.62
CA TYR A 81 -19.43 11.69 5.80
C TYR A 81 -20.45 12.74 6.27
N ASN A 82 -20.91 13.62 5.37
CA ASN A 82 -21.85 14.69 5.68
C ASN A 82 -23.19 14.13 6.16
N PHE A 83 -23.70 13.09 5.50
CA PHE A 83 -24.92 12.41 5.91
C PHE A 83 -24.79 11.85 7.34
N LEU A 84 -23.72 11.09 7.60
CA LEU A 84 -23.49 10.50 8.92
C LEU A 84 -23.35 11.59 9.97
N VAL A 85 -22.48 12.59 9.79
CA VAL A 85 -22.28 13.69 10.77
C VAL A 85 -23.60 14.31 11.19
N LYS A 86 -24.52 14.52 10.25
CA LYS A 86 -25.82 15.13 10.53
C LYS A 86 -26.79 14.18 11.21
N LYS A 87 -26.87 12.91 10.78
CA LYS A 87 -28.00 12.03 11.12
C LYS A 87 -27.66 10.83 12.00
N TYR A 88 -26.39 10.45 12.18
CA TYR A 88 -26.05 9.14 12.79
C TYR A 88 -26.58 8.95 14.21
N ARG A 89 -26.80 10.04 14.95
CA ARG A 89 -27.33 10.00 16.33
C ARG A 89 -28.84 9.86 16.41
N MET A 90 -29.53 10.03 15.29
CA MET A 90 -30.99 10.04 15.25
C MET A 90 -31.59 8.63 15.01
N TYR A 91 -30.76 7.67 14.59
CA TYR A 91 -31.17 6.29 14.32
C TYR A 91 -30.86 5.36 15.49
N LYS A 92 -31.79 4.43 15.79
CA LYS A 92 -31.60 3.40 16.82
C LYS A 92 -30.61 2.32 16.37
N LYS A 93 -30.54 2.02 15.07
CA LYS A 93 -29.57 1.10 14.48
C LYS A 93 -29.12 1.63 13.12
N ILE A 94 -27.81 1.55 12.85
CA ILE A 94 -27.24 1.84 11.54
C ILE A 94 -26.45 0.63 11.07
N VAL A 95 -26.65 0.23 9.82
CA VAL A 95 -25.81 -0.76 9.14
C VAL A 95 -25.18 -0.09 7.94
N LEU A 96 -23.86 0.08 7.99
CA LEU A 96 -23.07 0.46 6.84
C LEU A 96 -22.77 -0.82 6.06
N LEU A 97 -23.38 -0.98 4.89
CA LEU A 97 -23.16 -2.14 4.00
C LEU A 97 -21.69 -2.17 3.52
N PRO A 98 -21.20 -3.24 2.86
CA PRO A 98 -19.80 -3.38 2.46
C PRO A 98 -19.20 -2.12 1.81
N HIS A 99 -18.27 -1.46 2.51
CA HIS A 99 -17.63 -0.21 2.08
C HIS A 99 -16.11 -0.30 2.05
N THR A 100 -15.49 0.59 1.25
CA THR A 100 -14.10 1.02 1.46
C THR A 100 -14.10 2.27 2.34
N ILE A 101 -13.32 2.25 3.42
CA ILE A 101 -13.20 3.36 4.38
C ILE A 101 -11.72 3.67 4.62
N ARG A 102 -11.36 4.94 4.49
CA ARG A 102 -10.01 5.45 4.80
C ARG A 102 -10.04 6.93 5.10
N GLY A 103 -8.92 7.44 5.60
CA GLY A 103 -8.70 8.88 5.72
C GLY A 103 -8.79 9.38 7.16
N LYS A 104 -8.13 10.51 7.41
CA LYS A 104 -8.05 11.09 8.77
C LYS A 104 -9.40 11.62 9.21
N ARG A 105 -10.20 12.16 8.29
CA ARG A 105 -11.52 12.70 8.61
C ARG A 105 -12.49 11.60 9.00
N GLN A 106 -12.48 10.49 8.25
CA GLN A 106 -13.35 9.34 8.50
C GLN A 106 -12.95 8.62 9.78
N SER A 107 -11.65 8.46 10.04
CA SER A 107 -11.11 7.92 11.29
C SER A 107 -11.69 8.64 12.52
N LYS A 108 -11.71 9.98 12.53
CA LYS A 108 -12.28 10.76 13.64
C LYS A 108 -13.78 10.53 13.81
N LEU A 109 -14.53 10.41 12.71
CA LEU A 109 -15.96 10.18 12.76
C LEU A 109 -16.28 8.78 13.31
N ILE A 110 -15.65 7.73 12.79
CA ILE A 110 -15.91 6.35 13.23
C ILE A 110 -15.44 6.09 14.67
N GLN A 111 -14.44 6.82 15.16
CA GLN A 111 -14.06 6.83 16.59
C GLN A 111 -15.18 7.33 17.51
N SER A 112 -16.08 8.18 16.99
CA SER A 112 -17.20 8.74 17.74
C SER A 112 -18.43 7.82 17.76
N PHE A 113 -18.44 6.76 16.95
CA PHE A 113 -19.58 5.85 16.84
C PHE A 113 -19.78 4.98 18.08
N GLY A 114 -21.03 4.57 18.29
CA GLY A 114 -21.45 3.70 19.39
C GLY A 114 -21.88 2.31 18.91
N PRO A 115 -22.30 1.42 19.84
CA PRO A 115 -22.65 0.04 19.52
C PRO A 115 -23.90 -0.11 18.64
N ASN A 116 -24.66 0.97 18.44
CA ASN A 116 -25.80 1.01 17.51
C ASN A 116 -25.38 0.98 16.04
N ILE A 117 -24.10 1.09 15.72
CA ILE A 117 -23.59 1.09 14.34
C ILE A 117 -22.82 -0.21 14.07
N THR A 118 -23.13 -0.86 12.96
CA THR A 118 -22.40 -2.02 12.45
C THR A 118 -21.80 -1.67 11.08
N ILE A 119 -20.52 -2.00 10.88
CA ILE A 119 -19.76 -1.68 9.66
C ILE A 119 -19.34 -2.94 8.93
N PHE A 120 -19.79 -3.10 7.69
CA PHE A 120 -19.24 -4.11 6.78
C PHE A 120 -18.11 -3.50 5.96
N CYS A 121 -16.95 -4.12 6.05
CA CYS A 121 -15.76 -3.80 5.27
C CYS A 121 -15.75 -4.72 4.05
N ARG A 122 -15.55 -4.18 2.84
CA ARG A 122 -15.54 -5.02 1.63
C ARG A 122 -14.19 -5.62 1.28
N GLU A 123 -13.15 -5.24 2.02
CA GLU A 123 -11.77 -5.71 1.84
C GLU A 123 -10.95 -5.54 3.13
N LYS A 124 -9.79 -6.22 3.19
CA LYS A 124 -8.98 -6.38 4.41
C LYS A 124 -8.31 -5.11 4.92
N VAL A 125 -7.90 -4.21 4.04
CA VAL A 125 -7.28 -2.93 4.40
C VAL A 125 -8.30 -2.02 5.09
N THR A 126 -9.53 -1.93 4.58
CA THR A 126 -10.62 -1.23 5.29
C THR A 126 -10.95 -1.92 6.61
N TYR A 127 -10.96 -3.25 6.66
CA TYR A 127 -11.19 -4.00 7.91
C TYR A 127 -10.15 -3.62 8.99
N GLU A 128 -8.87 -3.64 8.65
CA GLU A 128 -7.80 -3.21 9.58
C GLU A 128 -7.91 -1.73 9.94
N PHE A 129 -8.31 -0.87 9.00
CA PHE A 129 -8.56 0.54 9.28
C PHE A 129 -9.69 0.73 10.30
N VAL A 130 -10.82 0.06 10.11
CA VAL A 130 -11.97 0.15 11.03
C VAL A 130 -11.62 -0.46 12.38
N LYS A 131 -10.99 -1.63 12.42
CA LYS A 131 -10.53 -2.28 13.65
C LYS A 131 -9.67 -1.37 14.52
N ASN A 132 -8.75 -0.63 13.91
CA ASN A 132 -7.83 0.25 14.63
C ASN A 132 -8.46 1.59 15.08
N ASN A 133 -9.59 1.98 14.50
CA ASN A 133 -10.19 3.30 14.74
C ASN A 133 -11.56 3.24 15.42
N ALA A 134 -12.34 2.19 15.25
CA ALA A 134 -13.74 2.12 15.65
C ALA A 134 -13.93 1.04 16.74
N ILE A 135 -13.43 1.33 17.94
CA ILE A 135 -13.33 0.35 19.04
C ILE A 135 -14.71 -0.06 19.60
N LYS A 136 -15.73 0.78 19.44
CA LYS A 136 -17.07 0.62 20.04
C LYS A 136 -18.13 0.05 19.09
N VAL A 137 -17.81 -0.11 17.81
CA VAL A 137 -18.74 -0.60 16.79
C VAL A 137 -18.50 -2.07 16.51
N GLU A 138 -19.54 -2.76 16.07
CA GLU A 138 -19.36 -4.05 15.43
C GLU A 138 -18.83 -3.84 14.02
N TYR A 139 -17.86 -4.65 13.61
CA TYR A 139 -17.34 -4.63 12.25
C TYR A 139 -17.06 -6.03 11.74
N TYR A 140 -17.32 -6.24 10.46
CA TYR A 140 -17.19 -7.52 9.80
C TYR A 140 -16.56 -7.35 8.42
N LEU A 141 -15.81 -8.34 7.96
CA LEU A 141 -15.36 -8.43 6.57
C LEU A 141 -16.37 -9.26 5.77
N TRP A 142 -16.83 -8.75 4.63
CA TRP A 142 -17.66 -9.51 3.68
C TRP A 142 -17.54 -8.99 2.24
N ASN A 143 -18.05 -9.73 1.27
CA ASN A 143 -17.98 -9.34 -0.15
C ASN A 143 -18.83 -8.09 -0.45
N ASP A 144 -18.44 -7.36 -1.50
CA ASP A 144 -19.20 -6.23 -2.05
C ASP A 144 -20.64 -6.64 -2.43
N CYS A 145 -21.63 -5.74 -2.23
CA CYS A 145 -23.03 -6.04 -2.56
C CYS A 145 -23.26 -6.33 -4.05
N ALA A 146 -22.36 -5.89 -4.94
CA ALA A 146 -22.41 -6.21 -6.36
C ALA A 146 -22.48 -7.72 -6.65
N PHE A 147 -21.96 -8.57 -5.76
CA PHE A 147 -22.01 -10.03 -5.93
C PHE A 147 -23.39 -10.67 -5.74
N TYR A 148 -24.40 -9.92 -5.27
CA TYR A 148 -25.78 -10.41 -5.11
C TYR A 148 -26.63 -10.27 -6.37
N ASN A 149 -26.11 -9.69 -7.46
CA ASN A 149 -26.82 -9.65 -8.74
C ASN A 149 -26.92 -11.06 -9.36
N ASP A 150 -28.12 -11.46 -9.82
CA ASP A 150 -28.27 -12.67 -10.63
C ASP A 150 -28.00 -12.36 -12.11
N LEU A 151 -26.82 -12.75 -12.59
CA LEU A 151 -26.38 -12.53 -13.96
C LEU A 151 -26.48 -13.79 -14.85
N LYS A 152 -27.13 -14.87 -14.39
CA LYS A 152 -27.19 -16.15 -15.13
C LYS A 152 -27.83 -16.03 -16.52
N ASN A 153 -28.76 -15.11 -16.70
CA ASN A 153 -29.45 -14.88 -17.97
C ASN A 153 -28.56 -14.23 -19.05
N TYR A 154 -27.30 -13.89 -18.71
CA TYR A 154 -26.40 -13.17 -19.57
C TYR A 154 -25.24 -14.03 -20.14
N SER A 155 -25.46 -15.33 -20.36
CA SER A 155 -24.43 -16.36 -20.64
C SER A 155 -23.86 -16.43 -22.07
N GLU A 156 -24.07 -15.43 -22.92
CA GLU A 156 -23.56 -15.46 -24.30
C GLU A 156 -22.02 -15.35 -24.38
N VAL A 157 -21.43 -16.18 -25.25
CA VAL A 157 -20.00 -16.12 -25.60
C VAL A 157 -19.82 -15.03 -26.66
N GLY A 158 -19.53 -13.82 -26.18
CA GLY A 158 -19.12 -12.69 -27.02
C GLY A 158 -17.81 -12.95 -27.78
N LYS A 159 -17.37 -11.98 -28.57
CA LYS A 159 -16.11 -12.04 -29.33
C LYS A 159 -15.29 -10.76 -29.15
N GLY A 160 -13.97 -10.89 -29.20
CA GLY A 160 -13.06 -9.74 -29.13
C GLY A 160 -12.87 -9.22 -27.71
N THR A 161 -12.29 -8.01 -27.61
CA THR A 161 -11.82 -7.43 -26.35
C THR A 161 -12.52 -6.11 -26.06
N LEU A 162 -13.01 -5.95 -24.83
CA LEU A 162 -13.44 -4.65 -24.31
C LEU A 162 -12.31 -4.02 -23.51
N ASN A 163 -11.79 -2.88 -23.97
CA ASN A 163 -10.90 -2.03 -23.19
C ASN A 163 -11.74 -0.99 -22.44
N SER A 164 -11.86 -1.12 -21.12
CA SER A 164 -12.61 -0.19 -20.29
C SER A 164 -11.77 0.34 -19.16
N PHE A 165 -10.97 1.35 -19.47
CA PHE A 165 -10.06 2.00 -18.54
C PHE A 165 -10.53 3.40 -18.20
N ARG A 166 -10.21 3.85 -16.99
CA ARG A 166 -10.43 5.22 -16.53
C ARG A 166 -9.73 6.23 -17.43
N VAL A 167 -10.45 7.31 -17.69
CA VAL A 167 -9.95 8.51 -18.38
C VAL A 167 -9.54 9.63 -17.41
N ASP A 168 -9.83 9.46 -16.12
CA ASP A 168 -9.57 10.43 -15.05
C ASP A 168 -8.23 10.19 -14.33
N VAL A 169 -7.92 11.06 -13.37
CA VAL A 169 -6.69 11.04 -12.56
C VAL A 169 -6.52 9.78 -11.71
N GLU A 170 -7.55 8.94 -11.59
CA GLU A 170 -7.46 7.67 -10.87
C GLU A 170 -7.02 6.50 -11.76
N SER A 171 -6.81 6.74 -13.05
CA SER A 171 -6.17 5.81 -13.98
C SER A 171 -4.66 5.77 -13.74
N ASN A 172 -4.10 4.56 -13.67
CA ASN A 172 -2.63 4.37 -13.69
C ASN A 172 -2.06 4.32 -15.11
N LYS A 173 -2.94 4.20 -16.13
CA LYS A 173 -2.51 3.94 -17.50
C LYS A 173 -2.18 5.25 -18.21
N LYS A 174 -0.89 5.44 -18.53
CA LYS A 174 -0.39 6.64 -19.24
C LYS A 174 -0.85 6.71 -20.70
N GLU A 175 -1.11 5.58 -21.34
CA GLU A 175 -1.60 5.47 -22.72
C GLU A 175 -2.78 4.51 -22.78
N LEU A 176 -3.97 5.05 -23.08
CA LEU A 176 -5.19 4.27 -23.26
C LEU A 176 -5.20 3.63 -24.66
N PRO A 177 -5.73 2.41 -24.82
CA PRO A 177 -5.98 1.84 -26.15
C PRO A 177 -6.86 2.77 -26.99
N ALA A 178 -6.62 2.81 -28.31
CA ALA A 178 -7.37 3.68 -29.22
C ALA A 178 -8.88 3.38 -29.24
N ASP A 179 -9.26 2.16 -28.88
CA ASP A 179 -10.63 1.65 -28.75
C ASP A 179 -11.13 1.64 -27.29
N ASN A 180 -10.51 2.41 -26.39
CA ASN A 180 -10.94 2.49 -24.99
C ASN A 180 -12.35 3.07 -24.86
N GLU A 181 -13.20 2.37 -24.11
CA GLU A 181 -14.56 2.79 -23.78
C GLU A 181 -14.79 2.65 -22.27
N ASP A 182 -14.80 3.76 -21.54
CA ASP A 182 -15.13 3.77 -20.11
C ASP A 182 -16.66 3.63 -19.89
N ILE A 183 -17.15 2.40 -20.01
CA ILE A 183 -18.57 2.05 -19.86
C ILE A 183 -19.14 2.35 -18.47
N SER A 184 -18.27 2.62 -17.48
CA SER A 184 -18.74 2.95 -16.13
C SER A 184 -19.10 4.42 -15.98
N TYR A 185 -18.53 5.31 -16.81
CA TYR A 185 -18.73 6.76 -16.71
C TYR A 185 -20.12 7.21 -17.20
N ASP A 186 -20.73 6.48 -18.15
CA ASP A 186 -22.06 6.80 -18.72
C ASP A 186 -23.24 6.31 -17.86
N GLY A 187 -23.13 6.45 -16.54
CA GLY A 187 -24.09 5.92 -15.58
C GLY A 187 -24.30 6.78 -14.35
N TRP A 188 -25.44 6.54 -13.67
CA TRP A 188 -25.76 7.09 -12.36
C TRP A 188 -26.08 5.95 -11.38
N CYS A 189 -26.05 6.24 -10.08
CA CYS A 189 -26.01 5.25 -9.00
C CYS A 189 -27.21 4.28 -8.88
N MET A 190 -28.29 4.45 -9.65
CA MET A 190 -29.42 3.50 -9.73
C MET A 190 -29.83 3.17 -11.19
N LYS A 191 -29.01 3.51 -12.19
CA LYS A 191 -29.30 3.26 -13.62
C LYS A 191 -29.54 1.76 -13.88
N PRO A 192 -30.58 1.34 -14.62
CA PRO A 192 -30.81 -0.07 -14.93
C PRO A 192 -29.57 -0.76 -15.54
N LEU A 193 -29.30 -1.99 -15.13
CA LEU A 193 -28.06 -2.69 -15.52
C LEU A 193 -28.05 -3.24 -16.95
N GLN A 194 -29.20 -3.30 -17.62
CA GLN A 194 -29.32 -4.01 -18.90
C GLN A 194 -28.35 -3.49 -19.96
N GLU A 195 -28.22 -2.18 -20.15
CA GLU A 195 -27.29 -1.60 -21.12
C GLU A 195 -25.82 -1.95 -20.79
N PHE A 196 -25.44 -1.81 -19.52
CA PHE A 196 -24.10 -2.11 -19.02
C PHE A 196 -23.72 -3.59 -19.20
N LEU A 197 -24.62 -4.49 -18.83
CA LEU A 197 -24.40 -5.94 -18.93
C LEU A 197 -24.38 -6.39 -20.40
N VAL A 198 -25.34 -5.94 -21.23
CA VAL A 198 -25.37 -6.24 -22.66
C VAL A 198 -24.11 -5.74 -23.37
N LYS A 199 -23.53 -4.62 -22.91
CA LYS A 199 -22.26 -4.13 -23.45
C LYS A 199 -21.11 -5.10 -23.17
N ILE A 200 -20.95 -5.53 -21.91
CA ILE A 200 -19.90 -6.48 -21.50
C ILE A 200 -20.08 -7.83 -22.21
N GLN A 201 -21.32 -8.30 -22.34
CA GLN A 201 -21.65 -9.59 -22.96
C GLN A 201 -21.09 -9.78 -24.37
N LYS A 202 -21.06 -8.71 -25.17
CA LYS A 202 -20.60 -8.73 -26.57
C LYS A 202 -19.15 -9.19 -26.70
N TYR A 203 -18.37 -9.13 -25.63
CA TYR A 203 -16.94 -9.41 -25.63
C TYR A 203 -16.61 -10.74 -24.93
N GLU A 204 -15.50 -11.33 -25.32
CA GLU A 204 -14.94 -12.54 -24.74
C GLU A 204 -13.96 -12.19 -23.60
N GLU A 205 -13.12 -11.19 -23.84
CA GLU A 205 -12.12 -10.68 -22.90
C GLU A 205 -12.44 -9.23 -22.50
N VAL A 206 -12.28 -8.91 -21.21
CA VAL A 206 -12.43 -7.55 -20.69
C VAL A 206 -11.13 -7.12 -20.02
N ARG A 207 -10.63 -5.95 -20.38
CA ARG A 207 -9.44 -5.31 -19.81
C ARG A 207 -9.86 -4.02 -19.14
N THR A 208 -9.67 -3.90 -17.83
CA THR A 208 -10.23 -2.77 -17.08
C THR A 208 -9.49 -2.47 -15.79
N ASP A 209 -9.46 -1.19 -15.39
CA ASP A 209 -9.09 -0.73 -14.04
C ASP A 209 -10.33 -0.25 -13.22
N ARG A 210 -11.54 -0.47 -13.75
CA ARG A 210 -12.81 -0.18 -13.06
C ARG A 210 -13.26 -1.42 -12.29
N LEU A 211 -13.22 -1.33 -10.95
CA LEU A 211 -13.56 -2.43 -10.04
C LEU A 211 -14.88 -3.15 -10.40
N HIS A 212 -15.97 -2.40 -10.60
CA HIS A 212 -17.27 -3.00 -10.85
C HIS A 212 -17.44 -3.53 -12.28
N VAL A 213 -16.67 -3.02 -13.25
CA VAL A 213 -16.59 -3.65 -14.58
C VAL A 213 -15.93 -5.02 -14.44
N ALA A 214 -14.87 -5.13 -13.63
CA ALA A 214 -14.22 -6.42 -13.35
C ALA A 214 -15.15 -7.39 -12.60
N ILE A 215 -15.88 -6.93 -11.57
CA ILE A 215 -16.85 -7.76 -10.83
C ILE A 215 -17.94 -8.29 -11.76
N ALA A 216 -18.60 -7.42 -12.52
CA ALA A 216 -19.64 -7.83 -13.46
C ALA A 216 -19.10 -8.81 -14.51
N SER A 217 -17.92 -8.54 -15.08
CA SER A 217 -17.30 -9.41 -16.09
C SER A 217 -16.93 -10.78 -15.52
N ALA A 218 -16.44 -10.84 -14.28
CA ALA A 218 -16.14 -12.08 -13.59
C ALA A 218 -17.40 -12.92 -13.33
N MET A 219 -18.48 -12.28 -12.89
CA MET A 219 -19.77 -12.93 -12.66
C MET A 219 -20.44 -13.39 -13.97
N LEU A 220 -20.15 -12.74 -15.09
CA LEU A 220 -20.55 -13.15 -16.45
C LEU A 220 -19.67 -14.26 -17.04
N GLY A 221 -18.64 -14.73 -16.32
CA GLY A 221 -17.73 -15.77 -16.79
C GLY A 221 -16.82 -15.33 -17.94
N LYS A 222 -16.54 -14.03 -18.05
CA LYS A 222 -15.61 -13.50 -19.06
C LYS A 222 -14.17 -13.69 -18.62
N ARG A 223 -13.23 -13.73 -19.58
CA ARG A 223 -11.81 -13.60 -19.26
C ARG A 223 -11.52 -12.15 -18.88
N VAL A 224 -11.06 -11.91 -17.66
CA VAL A 224 -10.85 -10.55 -17.15
C VAL A 224 -9.37 -10.31 -16.90
N LEU A 225 -8.79 -9.33 -17.58
CA LEU A 225 -7.52 -8.74 -17.20
C LEU A 225 -7.83 -7.52 -16.34
N PHE A 226 -7.73 -7.69 -15.01
CA PHE A 226 -8.11 -6.66 -14.06
C PHE A 226 -6.87 -5.88 -13.59
N TYR A 227 -6.85 -4.57 -13.83
CA TYR A 227 -5.69 -3.72 -13.62
C TYR A 227 -5.74 -2.97 -12.27
N SER A 228 -4.57 -2.78 -11.67
CA SER A 228 -4.40 -1.92 -10.49
C SER A 228 -4.73 -0.45 -10.80
N ASN A 229 -5.42 0.23 -9.90
CA ASN A 229 -5.66 1.68 -9.96
C ASN A 229 -4.68 2.44 -9.04
N SER A 230 -4.76 3.78 -9.01
CA SER A 230 -3.85 4.66 -8.24
C SER A 230 -3.86 4.44 -6.72
N TYR A 231 -4.67 3.51 -6.24
CA TYR A 231 -4.85 3.18 -4.83
C TYR A 231 -4.95 1.66 -4.66
N TYR A 232 -4.81 1.12 -3.45
CA TYR A 232 -4.90 -0.32 -3.22
C TYR A 232 -6.29 -0.93 -3.48
N LYS A 233 -7.32 -0.11 -3.80
CA LYS A 233 -8.73 -0.53 -3.83
C LYS A 233 -8.96 -1.77 -4.69
N ASN A 234 -8.49 -1.73 -5.94
CA ASN A 234 -8.69 -2.84 -6.88
C ASN A 234 -7.98 -4.10 -6.40
N MET A 235 -6.74 -3.96 -5.91
CA MET A 235 -5.95 -5.08 -5.41
C MET A 235 -6.58 -5.71 -4.16
N ALA A 236 -7.00 -4.88 -3.19
CA ALA A 236 -7.56 -5.36 -1.93
C ALA A 236 -8.87 -6.12 -2.13
N VAL A 237 -9.75 -5.63 -3.02
CA VAL A 237 -10.98 -6.36 -3.38
C VAL A 237 -10.66 -7.58 -4.25
N TYR A 238 -9.66 -7.52 -5.13
CA TYR A 238 -9.24 -8.69 -5.89
C TYR A 238 -8.78 -9.83 -4.97
N GLU A 239 -7.87 -9.54 -4.05
CA GLU A 239 -7.30 -10.54 -3.14
C GLU A 239 -8.36 -11.23 -2.27
N TYR A 240 -9.39 -10.49 -1.87
CA TYR A 240 -10.46 -11.00 -1.02
C TYR A 240 -11.58 -11.67 -1.82
N SER A 241 -12.11 -11.02 -2.85
CA SER A 241 -13.37 -11.42 -3.50
C SER A 241 -13.21 -12.00 -4.90
N LEU A 242 -12.23 -11.56 -5.70
CA LEU A 242 -12.13 -11.94 -7.11
C LEU A 242 -11.09 -13.03 -7.40
N LYS A 243 -10.09 -13.22 -6.54
CA LYS A 243 -9.03 -14.22 -6.70
C LYS A 243 -9.55 -15.66 -6.84
N LYS A 244 -10.77 -15.92 -6.34
CA LYS A 244 -11.46 -17.21 -6.46
C LYS A 244 -11.98 -17.51 -7.87
N TYR A 245 -12.07 -16.51 -8.75
CA TYR A 245 -12.51 -16.68 -10.14
C TYR A 245 -11.27 -16.91 -11.02
N PRO A 246 -11.07 -18.12 -11.60
CA PRO A 246 -9.86 -18.46 -12.35
C PRO A 246 -9.71 -17.65 -13.65
N GLU A 247 -10.83 -17.18 -14.21
CA GLU A 247 -10.87 -16.34 -15.41
C GLU A 247 -10.39 -14.90 -15.17
N VAL A 248 -10.27 -14.50 -13.90
CA VAL A 248 -9.83 -13.16 -13.50
C VAL A 248 -8.35 -13.18 -13.21
N ILE A 249 -7.58 -12.59 -14.11
CA ILE A 249 -6.14 -12.40 -13.96
C ILE A 249 -5.93 -10.96 -13.51
N PHE A 250 -5.48 -10.78 -12.27
CA PHE A 250 -5.06 -9.46 -11.83
C PHE A 250 -3.73 -9.10 -12.50
N ILE A 251 -3.80 -8.12 -13.39
CA ILE A 251 -2.64 -7.51 -14.01
C ILE A 251 -2.25 -6.36 -13.09
N TYR A 252 -1.17 -6.56 -12.36
CA TYR A 252 -0.40 -5.43 -11.89
C TYR A 252 0.07 -4.73 -13.17
N GLU A 253 -0.63 -3.66 -13.59
CA GLU A 253 -0.20 -2.90 -14.75
C GLU A 253 1.25 -2.53 -14.49
N ASN A 254 2.15 -3.09 -15.30
CA ASN A 254 3.53 -3.37 -14.96
C ASN A 254 4.11 -2.44 -13.91
N ASP A 255 3.99 -2.90 -12.66
CA ASP A 255 4.70 -2.31 -11.57
C ASP A 255 5.41 -3.39 -10.77
N TYR A 256 6.08 -4.27 -11.51
CA TYR A 256 7.44 -4.67 -11.14
C TYR A 256 8.38 -3.44 -10.99
N ASN A 257 7.93 -2.27 -11.47
CA ASN A 257 8.56 -0.99 -11.30
C ASN A 257 8.11 -0.17 -10.07
N LEU A 258 6.97 -0.44 -9.40
CA LEU A 258 6.69 0.21 -8.10
C LEU A 258 7.39 -0.56 -7.01
N VAL A 259 8.61 -0.12 -6.75
CA VAL A 259 9.29 -0.40 -5.49
C VAL A 259 8.37 0.01 -4.33
N SER A 260 8.19 -0.88 -3.36
CA SER A 260 7.52 -0.62 -2.08
C SER A 260 8.36 -1.06 -0.90
N TYR A 261 8.07 -0.53 0.28
CA TYR A 261 8.70 -0.96 1.54
C TYR A 261 8.49 -2.46 1.80
N SER A 262 7.31 -3.00 1.47
CA SER A 262 7.03 -4.44 1.67
C SER A 262 8.00 -5.33 0.89
N GLN A 263 8.31 -4.97 -0.37
CA GLN A 263 9.30 -5.69 -1.19
C GLN A 263 10.72 -5.55 -0.62
N ILE A 264 11.13 -4.33 -0.24
CA ILE A 264 12.43 -4.07 0.37
C ILE A 264 12.59 -4.88 1.66
N ARG A 265 11.56 -4.87 2.51
CA ARG A 265 11.52 -5.62 3.77
C ARG A 265 11.68 -7.12 3.54
N LEU A 266 11.03 -7.68 2.53
CA LEU A 266 11.19 -9.10 2.19
C LEU A 266 12.63 -9.41 1.79
N VAL A 267 13.23 -8.64 0.89
CA VAL A 267 14.65 -8.81 0.49
C VAL A 267 15.58 -8.74 1.71
N PHE A 268 15.34 -7.80 2.61
CA PHE A 268 16.16 -7.66 3.81
C PHE A 268 15.99 -8.84 4.77
N LEU A 269 14.79 -9.36 4.95
CA LEU A 269 14.55 -10.54 5.78
C LEU A 269 15.14 -11.81 5.16
N GLU A 270 15.04 -11.98 3.85
CA GLU A 270 15.61 -13.11 3.12
C GLU A 270 17.13 -13.20 3.31
N HIS A 271 17.84 -12.08 3.28
CA HIS A 271 19.29 -12.01 3.53
C HIS A 271 19.71 -12.62 4.89
N PHE A 272 18.84 -12.56 5.91
CA PHE A 272 19.12 -13.15 7.22
C PHE A 272 18.63 -14.59 7.37
N ASN A 273 17.77 -15.08 6.48
CA ASN A 273 17.19 -16.44 6.53
C ASN A 273 17.91 -17.45 5.61
N ASN A 274 18.53 -17.01 4.50
CA ASN A 274 19.35 -17.73 3.51
C ASN A 274 19.04 -19.21 3.18
N GLU A 275 18.34 -19.41 2.07
CA GLU A 275 18.85 -20.22 0.96
C GLU A 275 19.09 -19.27 -0.23
N THR A 276 20.17 -19.49 -0.98
CA THR A 276 20.70 -18.61 -2.05
C THR A 276 19.65 -17.90 -2.90
N VAL A 277 19.65 -16.57 -2.91
CA VAL A 277 18.84 -15.75 -3.82
C VAL A 277 19.43 -15.85 -5.23
N LYS A 278 18.72 -16.57 -6.12
CA LYS A 278 18.89 -16.39 -7.57
C LYS A 278 18.29 -15.04 -7.94
N THR A 279 19.17 -14.07 -8.14
CA THR A 279 18.87 -12.70 -8.55
C THR A 279 18.18 -12.68 -9.92
N LYS A 280 17.10 -11.90 -10.05
CA LYS A 280 16.30 -11.76 -11.28
C LYS A 280 16.53 -10.38 -11.90
N GLY A 281 17.78 -10.07 -12.27
CA GLY A 281 18.20 -8.91 -13.06
C GLY A 281 17.42 -7.60 -12.88
N ASN A 282 17.06 -7.20 -11.66
CA ASN A 282 16.18 -6.05 -11.39
C ASN A 282 16.60 -5.26 -10.13
N ILE A 283 15.88 -4.18 -9.78
CA ILE A 283 16.23 -3.31 -8.65
C ILE A 283 16.29 -4.03 -7.29
N LEU A 284 15.58 -5.14 -7.11
CA LEU A 284 15.62 -5.92 -5.87
C LEU A 284 17.01 -6.54 -5.63
N ASP A 285 17.73 -6.88 -6.70
CA ASP A 285 19.09 -7.37 -6.61
C ASP A 285 20.03 -6.30 -6.04
N LEU A 286 19.81 -5.03 -6.40
CA LEU A 286 20.58 -3.91 -5.83
C LEU A 286 20.28 -3.71 -4.34
N PHE A 287 19.04 -3.95 -3.88
CA PHE A 287 18.71 -3.93 -2.45
C PHE A 287 19.38 -5.07 -1.70
N SER A 288 19.44 -6.25 -2.31
CA SER A 288 20.17 -7.41 -1.76
C SER A 288 21.67 -7.13 -1.66
N GLU A 289 22.28 -6.59 -2.72
CA GLU A 289 23.69 -6.17 -2.71
C GLU A 289 23.97 -5.11 -1.63
N LEU A 290 23.07 -4.13 -1.47
CA LEU A 290 23.19 -3.08 -0.48
C LEU A 290 23.23 -3.63 0.94
N ILE A 291 22.24 -4.45 1.34
CA ILE A 291 22.20 -5.02 2.69
C ILE A 291 23.39 -5.95 2.94
N PHE A 292 23.82 -6.71 1.92
CA PHE A 292 25.00 -7.55 2.00
C PHE A 292 26.29 -6.76 2.27
N ILE A 293 26.51 -5.65 1.55
CA ILE A 293 27.67 -4.79 1.76
C ILE A 293 27.61 -4.08 3.11
N ASN A 294 26.43 -3.60 3.52
CA ASN A 294 26.25 -2.99 4.83
C ASN A 294 26.49 -3.99 5.97
N HIS A 295 26.08 -5.24 5.81
CA HIS A 295 26.34 -6.29 6.79
C HIS A 295 27.84 -6.62 6.89
N LYS A 296 28.56 -6.68 5.76
CA LYS A 296 30.02 -6.81 5.75
C LYS A 296 30.73 -5.63 6.41
N LEU A 297 30.29 -4.41 6.14
CA LEU A 297 30.83 -3.20 6.76
C LEU A 297 30.67 -3.23 8.27
N TRP A 298 29.49 -3.62 8.77
CA TRP A 298 29.23 -3.80 10.19
C TRP A 298 30.29 -4.70 10.85
N HIS A 299 30.53 -5.89 10.29
CA HIS A 299 31.53 -6.82 10.83
C HIS A 299 32.96 -6.29 10.74
N PHE A 300 33.33 -5.56 9.69
CA PHE A 300 34.67 -4.96 9.61
C PHE A 300 34.87 -3.85 10.64
N GLU A 301 33.85 -3.03 10.90
CA GLU A 301 33.90 -2.02 11.96
C GLU A 301 34.02 -2.67 13.34
N ASP A 302 33.23 -3.70 13.62
CA ASP A 302 33.32 -4.43 14.89
C ASP A 302 34.67 -5.12 15.06
N LEU A 303 35.25 -5.66 13.98
CA LEU A 303 36.60 -6.21 14.00
C LEU A 303 37.61 -5.14 14.43
N VAL A 304 37.66 -3.97 13.77
CA VAL A 304 38.65 -2.91 14.09
C VAL A 304 38.47 -2.32 15.49
N ARG A 305 37.27 -2.40 16.09
CA ARG A 305 37.04 -1.97 17.48
C ARG A 305 37.65 -2.92 18.52
N ASN A 306 38.09 -4.12 18.12
CA ASN A 306 38.78 -5.05 19.01
C ASN A 306 40.21 -4.54 19.33
N LEU A 307 40.43 -4.22 20.61
CA LEU A 307 41.70 -3.70 21.13
C LEU A 307 42.87 -4.70 21.07
N GLU A 308 42.59 -5.98 20.85
CA GLU A 308 43.61 -7.04 20.78
C GLU A 308 44.17 -7.23 19.35
N LEU A 309 43.70 -6.47 18.36
CA LEU A 309 44.19 -6.59 16.99
C LEU A 309 45.57 -5.96 16.80
N THR A 310 46.41 -6.65 16.02
CA THR A 310 47.69 -6.11 15.58
C THR A 310 47.51 -4.92 14.63
N ASP A 311 48.44 -3.95 14.66
CA ASP A 311 48.45 -2.79 13.75
C ASP A 311 48.35 -3.17 12.27
N LYS A 312 48.97 -4.29 11.89
CA LYS A 312 48.92 -4.81 10.52
C LYS A 312 47.48 -5.17 10.14
N LEU A 313 46.77 -5.90 11.00
CA LEU A 313 45.37 -6.28 10.78
C LEU A 313 44.43 -5.09 10.85
N VAL A 314 44.67 -4.11 11.73
CA VAL A 314 43.92 -2.85 11.78
C VAL A 314 44.03 -2.12 10.44
N ARG A 315 45.25 -1.96 9.92
CA ARG A 315 45.49 -1.30 8.62
C ARG A 315 44.83 -2.06 7.47
N GLU A 316 44.95 -3.39 7.43
CA GLU A 316 44.33 -4.22 6.40
C GLU A 316 42.80 -4.14 6.44
N THR A 317 42.21 -4.13 7.63
CA THR A 317 40.76 -4.03 7.81
C THR A 317 40.26 -2.63 7.48
N LYS A 318 41.00 -1.57 7.83
CA LYS A 318 40.70 -0.19 7.39
C LYS A 318 40.63 -0.09 5.86
N ARG A 319 41.57 -0.69 5.14
CA ARG A 319 41.51 -0.75 3.66
C ARG A 319 40.27 -1.48 3.14
N ARG A 320 39.80 -2.53 3.84
CA ARG A 320 38.56 -3.25 3.51
C ARG A 320 37.32 -2.38 3.76
N ILE A 321 37.30 -1.64 4.87
CA ILE A 321 36.25 -0.66 5.20
C ILE A 321 36.16 0.40 4.11
N ASP A 322 37.30 0.99 3.71
CA ASP A 322 37.32 2.03 2.67
C ASP A 322 36.75 1.51 1.35
N LYS A 323 37.16 0.30 0.94
CA LYS A 323 36.65 -0.36 -0.27
C LYS A 323 35.15 -0.65 -0.19
N ALA A 324 34.68 -1.18 0.94
CA ALA A 324 33.28 -1.53 1.11
C ALA A 324 32.39 -0.27 1.20
N ASN A 325 32.86 0.82 1.83
CA ASN A 325 32.17 2.11 1.85
C ASN A 325 32.07 2.71 0.44
N GLN A 326 33.11 2.58 -0.38
CA GLN A 326 33.04 2.98 -1.78
C GLN A 326 31.97 2.19 -2.52
N LEU A 327 31.98 0.86 -2.40
CA LEU A 327 31.01 -0.01 -3.06
C LEU A 327 29.56 0.27 -2.61
N ARG A 328 29.34 0.48 -1.30
CA ARG A 328 28.03 0.90 -0.75
C ARG A 328 27.53 2.17 -1.43
N ASN A 329 28.36 3.21 -1.50
CA ASN A 329 27.99 4.47 -2.15
C ASN A 329 27.70 4.29 -3.64
N ASP A 330 28.41 3.38 -4.31
CA ASP A 330 28.20 3.07 -5.73
C ASP A 330 26.86 2.35 -5.95
N ILE A 331 26.50 1.42 -5.05
CA ILE A 331 25.20 0.73 -5.06
C ILE A 331 24.04 1.71 -4.79
N ILE A 332 24.17 2.58 -3.78
CA ILE A 332 23.16 3.62 -3.48
C ILE A 332 22.88 4.47 -4.72
N ARG A 333 23.92 4.89 -5.45
CA ARG A 333 23.74 5.66 -6.69
C ARG A 333 23.05 4.85 -7.78
N LYS A 334 23.43 3.58 -7.98
CA LYS A 334 22.75 2.69 -8.95
C LYS A 334 21.26 2.55 -8.62
N ILE A 335 20.92 2.42 -7.33
CA ILE A 335 19.52 2.36 -6.88
C ILE A 335 18.80 3.66 -7.26
N ASP A 336 19.33 4.82 -6.90
CA ASP A 336 18.70 6.11 -7.23
C ASP A 336 18.50 6.30 -8.74
N PHE A 337 19.49 5.93 -9.57
CA PHE A 337 19.36 5.99 -11.04
C PHE A 337 18.21 5.12 -11.55
N ASN A 338 18.04 3.92 -11.02
CA ASN A 338 16.89 3.08 -11.36
C ASN A 338 15.60 3.76 -10.89
N LEU A 339 15.56 4.26 -9.65
CA LEU A 339 14.40 4.92 -9.06
C LEU A 339 13.92 6.16 -9.81
N ILE A 340 14.80 6.89 -10.53
CA ILE A 340 14.36 8.00 -11.40
C ILE A 340 13.32 7.52 -12.41
N SER A 341 13.63 6.43 -13.12
CA SER A 341 12.74 5.86 -14.13
C SER A 341 11.50 5.21 -13.50
N LEU A 342 11.69 4.44 -12.43
CA LEU A 342 10.65 3.68 -11.75
C LEU A 342 9.61 4.57 -11.06
N LEU A 343 10.04 5.70 -10.49
CA LEU A 343 9.16 6.65 -9.81
C LEU A 343 8.75 7.82 -10.71
N ASN A 344 9.15 7.81 -11.99
CA ASN A 344 8.87 8.91 -12.93
C ASN A 344 9.32 10.28 -12.38
N ASN A 345 10.47 10.33 -11.70
CA ASN A 345 11.01 11.54 -11.09
C ASN A 345 11.43 12.52 -12.19
N LYS A 346 10.63 13.56 -12.42
CA LYS A 346 10.91 14.60 -13.42
C LYS A 346 11.84 15.68 -12.87
N GLU A 347 12.49 16.43 -13.76
CA GLU A 347 13.20 17.63 -13.35
C GLU A 347 12.22 18.74 -12.96
N SER A 348 12.40 19.30 -11.76
CA SER A 348 11.70 20.49 -11.28
C SER A 348 12.69 21.63 -11.08
N LYS A 349 12.26 22.87 -11.36
CA LYS A 349 13.02 24.09 -11.02
C LYS A 349 12.63 24.69 -9.68
N ASP A 350 11.58 24.17 -9.06
CA ASP A 350 11.03 24.65 -7.80
C ASP A 350 11.72 23.95 -6.62
N ILE A 351 12.55 24.69 -5.90
CA ILE A 351 13.36 24.17 -4.78
C ILE A 351 12.49 23.66 -3.62
N GLU A 352 11.29 24.22 -3.42
CA GLU A 352 10.41 23.87 -2.31
C GLU A 352 9.82 22.46 -2.46
N LYS A 353 9.85 21.92 -3.68
CA LYS A 353 9.39 20.56 -3.97
C LYS A 353 10.50 19.51 -3.84
N PHE A 354 11.74 19.89 -3.56
CA PHE A 354 12.82 18.92 -3.40
C PHE A 354 12.89 18.37 -1.98
N VAL A 355 13.05 17.06 -1.87
CA VAL A 355 13.45 16.42 -0.61
C VAL A 355 14.96 16.55 -0.39
N SER A 356 15.36 16.63 0.88
CA SER A 356 16.77 16.82 1.25
C SER A 356 17.65 15.60 1.02
N GLU A 357 17.07 14.40 1.04
CA GLU A 357 17.76 13.12 0.80
C GLU A 357 17.04 12.31 -0.27
N SER A 358 17.79 11.56 -1.07
CA SER A 358 17.22 10.67 -2.08
C SER A 358 16.64 9.40 -1.45
N PRO A 359 15.70 8.73 -2.12
CA PRO A 359 15.10 7.52 -1.57
C PRO A 359 16.10 6.37 -1.34
N ALA A 360 17.17 6.24 -2.13
CA ALA A 360 18.18 5.21 -1.88
C ALA A 360 18.93 5.41 -0.55
N VAL A 361 19.09 6.65 -0.08
CA VAL A 361 19.69 6.95 1.24
C VAL A 361 18.76 6.50 2.36
N PHE A 362 17.44 6.66 2.20
CA PHE A 362 16.46 6.11 3.15
C PHE A 362 16.51 4.58 3.20
N ILE A 363 16.60 3.92 2.04
CA ILE A 363 16.72 2.46 1.93
C ILE A 363 18.01 1.96 2.60
N ASP A 364 19.11 2.67 2.40
CA ASP A 364 20.39 2.37 3.07
C ASP A 364 20.28 2.49 4.60
N ARG A 365 19.66 3.56 5.12
CA ARG A 365 19.40 3.70 6.56
C ARG A 365 18.53 2.55 7.09
N LEU A 366 17.47 2.18 6.37
CA LEU A 366 16.63 1.04 6.71
C LEU A 366 17.45 -0.26 6.77
N SER A 367 18.33 -0.52 5.80
CA SER A 367 19.16 -1.74 5.81
C SER A 367 20.04 -1.84 7.05
N ILE A 368 20.62 -0.73 7.52
CA ILE A 368 21.41 -0.68 8.76
C ILE A 368 20.54 -0.94 9.98
N MET A 369 19.30 -0.42 10.00
CA MET A 369 18.35 -0.68 11.08
C MET A 369 17.94 -2.16 11.14
N PHE A 370 17.75 -2.81 9.99
CA PHE A 370 17.48 -4.25 9.92
C PHE A 370 18.66 -5.08 10.43
N ILE A 371 19.91 -4.74 10.05
CA ILE A 371 21.12 -5.38 10.60
C ILE A 371 21.17 -5.23 12.12
N ARG A 372 20.99 -4.01 12.63
CA ARG A 372 20.96 -3.75 14.09
C ARG A 372 19.86 -4.53 14.80
N LYS A 373 18.67 -4.62 14.20
CA LYS A 373 17.56 -5.40 14.73
C LYS A 373 17.98 -6.87 14.88
N PHE A 374 18.54 -7.46 13.82
CA PHE A 374 18.99 -8.84 13.82
C PHE A 374 20.08 -9.11 14.88
N GLU A 375 21.06 -8.22 15.00
CA GLU A 375 22.10 -8.34 16.04
C GLU A 375 21.53 -8.24 17.46
N ILE A 376 20.58 -7.34 17.69
CA ILE A 376 19.90 -7.22 18.99
C ILE A 376 19.05 -8.47 19.27
N GLU A 377 18.33 -9.02 18.28
CA GLU A 377 17.55 -10.26 18.44
C GLU A 377 18.45 -11.44 18.81
N SER A 378 19.58 -11.61 18.13
CA SER A 378 20.61 -12.61 18.45
C SER A 378 21.16 -12.42 19.87
N LEU A 379 21.44 -11.18 20.28
CA LEU A 379 21.93 -10.88 21.62
C LEU A 379 20.88 -11.18 22.69
N VAL A 380 19.63 -10.75 22.51
CA VAL A 380 18.50 -11.01 23.41
C VAL A 380 18.33 -12.52 23.64
N PHE A 381 18.45 -13.31 22.58
CA PHE A 381 18.40 -14.77 22.68
C PHE A 381 19.55 -15.34 23.52
N ARG A 382 20.78 -14.85 23.35
CA ARG A 382 21.97 -15.30 24.10
C ARG A 382 21.94 -14.91 25.58
N ILE A 383 21.40 -13.73 25.92
CA ILE A 383 21.36 -13.22 27.30
C ILE A 383 20.04 -13.50 28.02
N LYS A 384 19.21 -14.42 27.49
CA LYS A 384 17.87 -14.72 28.01
C LYS A 384 17.82 -15.03 29.51
N ASP A 385 18.88 -15.63 30.05
CA ASP A 385 18.97 -16.01 31.46
C ASP A 385 19.28 -14.83 32.39
N ASN A 386 19.74 -13.69 31.85
CA ASN A 386 19.96 -12.45 32.60
C ASN A 386 18.75 -11.52 32.45
N LYS A 387 17.77 -11.64 33.36
CA LYS A 387 16.49 -10.90 33.30
C LYS A 387 16.65 -9.38 33.15
N ASN A 388 17.61 -8.76 33.84
CA ASN A 388 17.82 -7.31 33.80
C ASN A 388 18.32 -6.87 32.41
N LEU A 389 19.41 -7.48 31.93
CA LEU A 389 19.95 -7.16 30.60
C LEU A 389 18.96 -7.53 29.48
N ASN A 390 18.29 -8.67 29.59
CA ASN A 390 17.30 -9.11 28.62
C ASN A 390 16.14 -8.10 28.50
N ASN A 391 15.63 -7.56 29.61
CA ASN A 391 14.60 -6.52 29.59
C ASN A 391 15.09 -5.23 28.90
N ILE A 392 16.30 -4.76 29.21
CA ILE A 392 16.89 -3.58 28.59
C ILE A 392 16.99 -3.73 27.07
N TYR A 393 17.48 -4.88 26.58
CA TYR A 393 17.64 -5.11 25.15
C TYR A 393 16.31 -5.37 24.43
N ASN A 394 15.31 -5.97 25.08
CA ASN A 394 13.96 -6.05 24.53
C ASN A 394 13.29 -4.67 24.38
N GLN A 395 13.53 -3.74 25.31
CA GLN A 395 13.06 -2.36 25.16
C GLN A 395 13.73 -1.67 23.96
N LYS A 396 15.03 -1.85 23.78
CA LYS A 396 15.76 -1.37 22.58
C LYS A 396 15.22 -2.00 21.29
N LEU A 397 14.89 -3.30 21.32
CA LEU A 397 14.29 -4.01 20.20
C LEU A 397 12.90 -3.47 19.84
N ASN A 398 12.09 -3.08 20.83
CA ASN A 398 10.80 -2.43 20.57
C ASN A 398 11.00 -1.06 19.89
N VAL A 399 11.95 -0.26 20.38
CA VAL A 399 12.28 1.05 19.78
C VAL A 399 12.73 0.88 18.33
N ILE A 400 13.62 -0.07 18.03
CA ILE A 400 14.11 -0.24 16.65
C ILE A 400 13.02 -0.74 15.71
N ASN A 401 12.13 -1.64 16.16
CA ASN A 401 10.99 -2.09 15.35
C ASN A 401 10.05 -0.91 15.01
N LYS A 402 9.69 -0.08 16.00
CA LYS A 402 8.88 1.12 15.76
C LYS A 402 9.53 2.09 14.77
N GLN A 403 10.85 2.27 14.85
CA GLN A 403 11.57 3.12 13.92
C GLN A 403 11.60 2.51 12.51
N ILE A 404 11.80 1.20 12.37
CA ILE A 404 11.76 0.48 11.09
C ILE A 404 10.39 0.67 10.43
N ASP A 405 9.31 0.42 11.17
CA ASP A 405 7.95 0.54 10.63
C ASP A 405 7.62 1.99 10.24
N PHE A 406 8.00 2.97 11.07
CA PHE A 406 7.82 4.39 10.75
C PHE A 406 8.58 4.79 9.47
N ASN A 407 9.86 4.45 9.36
CA ASN A 407 10.68 4.81 8.20
C ASN A 407 10.23 4.06 6.94
N GLY A 408 9.81 2.80 7.08
CA GLY A 408 9.26 2.02 5.98
C GLY A 408 7.96 2.59 5.43
N ASN A 409 7.01 2.91 6.31
CA ASN A 409 5.74 3.54 5.91
C ASN A 409 5.97 4.94 5.31
N PHE A 410 6.91 5.71 5.87
CA PHE A 410 7.29 7.01 5.29
C PHE A 410 7.91 6.86 3.90
N LEU A 411 8.70 5.80 3.65
CA LEU A 411 9.30 5.55 2.36
C LEU A 411 8.24 5.30 1.27
N ASP A 412 7.19 4.53 1.58
CA ASP A 412 6.06 4.35 0.65
C ASP A 412 5.36 5.69 0.34
N VAL A 413 5.09 6.50 1.37
CA VAL A 413 4.53 7.85 1.19
C VAL A 413 5.44 8.73 0.33
N LEU A 414 6.76 8.64 0.51
CA LEU A 414 7.73 9.37 -0.30
C LEU A 414 7.68 8.92 -1.77
N PHE A 415 7.65 7.61 -2.02
CA PHE A 415 7.53 7.07 -3.37
C PHE A 415 6.26 7.56 -4.07
N ASP A 416 5.12 7.54 -3.38
CA ASP A 416 3.85 8.02 -3.94
C ASP A 416 3.91 9.53 -4.25
N ARG A 417 4.46 10.33 -3.33
CA ARG A 417 4.63 11.77 -3.54
C ARG A 417 5.52 12.10 -4.73
N ILE A 418 6.57 11.30 -4.98
CA ILE A 418 7.46 11.44 -6.14
C ILE A 418 6.72 11.07 -7.43
N ARG A 419 6.01 9.93 -7.44
CA ARG A 419 5.22 9.46 -8.60
C ARG A 419 4.15 10.46 -9.03
N LEU A 420 3.49 11.05 -8.04
CA LEU A 420 2.48 12.10 -8.24
C LEU A 420 3.09 13.46 -8.64
N GLY A 421 4.42 13.59 -8.67
CA GLY A 421 5.10 14.84 -9.00
C GLY A 421 4.91 15.96 -7.97
N THR A 422 4.51 15.60 -6.74
CA THR A 422 4.33 16.56 -5.65
C THR A 422 5.67 16.93 -5.00
N VAL A 423 6.62 16.00 -5.02
CA VAL A 423 8.01 16.21 -4.60
C VAL A 423 8.98 15.55 -5.57
N PHE A 424 10.23 15.96 -5.53
CA PHE A 424 11.30 15.48 -6.39
C PHE A 424 12.56 15.21 -5.56
N PHE A 425 13.43 14.33 -6.05
CA PHE A 425 14.75 14.13 -5.48
C PHE A 425 15.84 14.38 -6.51
N LYS A 426 17.05 14.68 -6.03
CA LYS A 426 18.24 14.88 -6.86
C LYS A 426 19.35 13.95 -6.41
N ILE A 427 20.07 13.41 -7.39
CA ILE A 427 21.28 12.63 -7.13
C ILE A 427 22.46 13.59 -7.00
N PHE A 428 23.11 13.58 -5.83
CA PHE A 428 24.33 14.35 -5.60
C PHE A 428 25.54 13.42 -5.69
N ASN A 429 26.50 13.79 -6.53
CA ASN A 429 27.76 13.04 -6.64
C ASN A 429 28.71 13.48 -5.53
N PRO A 430 29.19 12.55 -4.68
CA PRO A 430 30.21 12.89 -3.69
C PRO A 430 31.50 13.29 -4.38
N ILE A 431 31.98 14.51 -4.11
CA ILE A 431 33.26 15.01 -4.62
C ILE A 431 34.37 14.44 -3.72
N LYS A 432 35.20 13.54 -4.27
CA LYS A 432 36.38 13.01 -3.58
C LYS A 432 37.64 13.54 -4.26
N ILE A 433 38.56 14.07 -3.46
CA ILE A 433 39.86 14.58 -3.95
C ILE A 433 41.00 13.58 -3.81
N TYR A 434 40.89 12.60 -2.92
CA TYR A 434 42.03 11.76 -2.49
C TYR A 434 42.43 10.63 -3.46
N ASN A 435 41.71 10.48 -4.58
CA ASN A 435 41.90 9.47 -5.62
C ASN A 435 41.97 10.07 -7.03
N ASP A 436 42.11 11.39 -7.16
CA ASP A 436 42.24 12.05 -8.45
C ASP A 436 43.70 12.03 -8.92
N ASN A 437 43.96 11.25 -9.97
CA ASN A 437 45.28 11.07 -10.57
C ASN A 437 45.93 12.39 -10.98
N ASN A 438 45.15 13.42 -11.33
CA ASN A 438 45.65 14.72 -11.74
C ASN A 438 46.28 15.51 -10.58
N ILE A 439 45.83 15.26 -9.34
CA ILE A 439 46.29 15.95 -8.14
C ILE A 439 47.09 15.05 -7.19
N GLN A 440 47.33 13.79 -7.54
CA GLN A 440 48.08 12.81 -6.73
C GLN A 440 49.46 13.34 -6.29
N LYS A 441 50.15 14.07 -7.18
CA LYS A 441 51.46 14.70 -6.89
C LYS A 441 51.36 15.77 -5.79
N TYR A 442 50.23 16.46 -5.69
CA TYR A 442 49.97 17.50 -4.68
C TYR A 442 49.46 16.90 -3.36
N LEU A 443 48.70 15.81 -3.42
CA LEU A 443 48.26 15.06 -2.23
C LEU A 443 49.45 14.57 -1.39
N ASN A 444 50.54 14.15 -2.04
CA ASN A 444 51.76 13.74 -1.35
C ASN A 444 52.40 14.88 -0.54
N ARG A 445 52.33 16.13 -1.01
CA ARG A 445 52.81 17.31 -0.27
C ARG A 445 51.92 17.59 0.94
N LEU A 446 50.60 17.56 0.73
CA LEU A 446 49.60 17.69 1.81
C LEU A 446 49.79 16.62 2.91
N GLN A 447 50.09 15.38 2.54
CA GLN A 447 50.38 14.32 3.51
C GLN A 447 51.69 14.53 4.28
N GLN A 448 52.71 15.14 3.67
CA GLN A 448 53.93 15.52 4.36
C GLN A 448 53.68 16.65 5.38
N ASP A 449 52.87 17.64 5.01
CA ASP A 449 52.46 18.73 5.91
C ASP A 449 51.61 18.22 7.09
N ILE A 450 50.69 17.27 6.83
CA ILE A 450 49.90 16.61 7.87
C ILE A 450 50.80 15.80 8.81
N LYS A 451 51.76 15.04 8.29
CA LYS A 451 52.74 14.30 9.12
C LYS A 451 53.59 15.22 9.97
N LYS A 452 53.93 16.41 9.48
CA LYS A 452 54.66 17.43 10.26
C LYS A 452 53.78 17.98 11.38
N LYS A 453 52.53 18.35 11.09
CA LYS A 453 51.55 18.79 12.10
C LYS A 453 51.21 17.73 13.15
N LEU A 454 51.09 16.46 12.77
CA LEU A 454 50.80 15.36 13.69
C LEU A 454 52.00 15.01 14.59
N LYS A 455 53.24 15.28 14.15
CA LYS A 455 54.43 15.17 15.01
C LYS A 455 54.50 16.27 16.07
N ASP A 456 53.93 17.44 15.76
CA ASP A 456 53.89 18.59 16.67
C ASP A 456 52.66 18.55 17.61
N SER A 457 51.73 17.61 17.39
CA SER A 457 50.55 17.38 18.24
C SER A 457 50.66 16.02 18.92
N GLU A 458 51.34 15.96 20.08
CA GLU A 458 51.10 14.88 21.04
C GLU A 458 49.68 15.05 21.60
N PHE A 459 48.81 14.07 21.29
CA PHE A 459 47.52 13.86 21.94
C PHE A 459 47.42 12.39 22.34
#